data_AF-A0ABD2P8P1-F1
#
_entry.id   AF-A0ABD2P8P1-F1
#
_cell.length_a   1.000
_cell.length_b   1.000
_cell.length_c   1.000
_cell.angle_alpha   90.00
_cell.angle_beta   90.00
_cell.angle_gamma   90.00
#
_symmetry.space_group_name_H-M   'P 1'
#
loop_
_entity.id
_entity.type
_entity.pdbx_description
1 polymer ?
#
loop_
_entity_poly.entity_id
_entity_poly.type
_entity_poly.pdbx_seq_one_letter_code
_entity_poly.pdbx_strand_id
1 'polypeptide(L)'
;EIERLLDVKIAQSDICDVYTLGRSDNSPVKIELLSYLKKKNILSNTRKLKDTSIVIAHDLTLQQRDEQKSLRVHMKRIKQSSKSKCFIKGKRLHVDNTSYCLSELESPANLYNGRDSENKKKSESTTPSAFNLTPVIGEGSSRTIVSETDSESVSKGNLKSTRSQK
;
A
#
# COMPACT_ATOMS: atom_id res chain seq x y z
N GLU A 1 -29.28 13.33 -16.00
CA GLU A 1 -28.14 14.15 -15.52
C GLU A 1 -26.91 13.37 -15.06
N ILE A 2 -27.06 12.27 -14.29
CA ILE A 2 -25.93 11.54 -13.65
C ILE A 2 -24.74 11.23 -14.58
N GLU A 3 -24.99 10.96 -15.87
CA GLU A 3 -23.98 10.59 -16.89
C GLU A 3 -22.83 11.59 -17.11
N ARG A 4 -22.89 12.81 -16.55
CA ARG A 4 -21.89 13.88 -16.77
C ARG A 4 -21.01 14.20 -15.55
N LEU A 5 -21.10 13.43 -14.46
CA LEU A 5 -20.28 13.68 -13.25
C LEU A 5 -18.81 13.26 -13.37
N LEU A 6 -18.49 12.36 -14.32
CA LEU A 6 -17.11 11.90 -14.60
C LEU A 6 -16.91 11.74 -16.11
N ASP A 7 -15.84 12.32 -16.64
CA ASP A 7 -15.42 12.13 -18.05
C ASP A 7 -14.72 10.77 -18.26
N VAL A 8 -15.40 9.68 -17.89
CA VAL A 8 -14.90 8.31 -18.06
C VAL A 8 -16.03 7.42 -18.56
N LYS A 9 -15.94 6.97 -19.82
CA LYS A 9 -16.85 5.96 -20.37
C LYS A 9 -16.53 4.60 -19.75
N ILE A 10 -17.52 4.04 -19.05
CA ILE A 10 -17.52 2.69 -18.47
C ILE A 10 -18.63 1.91 -19.17
N ALA A 11 -18.28 0.77 -19.76
CA ALA A 11 -19.24 -0.19 -20.28
C ALA A 11 -19.49 -1.28 -19.22
N GLN A 12 -20.60 -2.01 -19.32
CA GLN A 12 -20.85 -3.17 -18.45
C GLN A 12 -19.72 -4.21 -18.56
N SER A 13 -19.10 -4.34 -19.74
CA SER A 13 -17.93 -5.19 -20.00
C SER A 13 -16.59 -4.70 -19.44
N ASP A 14 -16.53 -3.53 -18.80
CA ASP A 14 -15.36 -3.13 -17.97
C ASP A 14 -15.42 -3.70 -16.55
N ILE A 15 -16.62 -4.15 -16.13
CA ILE A 15 -16.97 -4.48 -14.75
C ILE A 15 -16.88 -6.01 -14.57
N CYS A 16 -16.25 -6.42 -13.48
CA CYS A 16 -16.16 -7.83 -13.08
C CYS A 16 -17.28 -8.21 -12.11
N ASP A 17 -17.55 -7.34 -11.12
CA ASP A 17 -18.53 -7.57 -10.06
C ASP A 17 -18.97 -6.24 -9.40
N VAL A 18 -20.17 -6.21 -8.81
CA VAL A 18 -20.74 -5.05 -8.09
C VAL A 18 -21.57 -5.54 -6.90
N TYR A 19 -21.19 -5.14 -5.68
CA TYR A 19 -21.90 -5.52 -4.45
C TYR A 19 -21.83 -4.45 -3.36
N THR A 20 -22.79 -4.47 -2.42
CA THR A 20 -22.83 -3.56 -1.27
C THR A 20 -21.99 -4.09 -0.10
N LEU A 21 -21.24 -3.20 0.54
CA LEU A 21 -20.47 -3.47 1.75
C LEU A 21 -21.31 -3.19 3.01
N GLY A 22 -22.46 -3.86 3.14
CA GLY A 22 -23.36 -3.70 4.29
C GLY A 22 -24.80 -4.08 4.00
N ARG A 23 -25.69 -3.71 4.94
CA ARG A 23 -27.15 -3.91 4.87
C ARG A 23 -27.97 -2.64 5.12
N SER A 24 -27.33 -1.49 5.30
CA SER A 24 -28.00 -0.19 5.45
C SER A 24 -28.14 0.51 4.09
N ASP A 25 -29.11 1.41 3.96
CA ASP A 25 -29.41 2.10 2.68
C ASP A 25 -28.23 2.93 2.15
N ASN A 26 -27.36 3.40 3.06
CA ASN A 26 -26.12 4.13 2.76
C ASN A 26 -24.87 3.22 2.80
N SER A 27 -25.01 1.91 2.55
CA SER A 27 -23.86 1.00 2.46
C SER A 27 -22.97 1.35 1.26
N PRO A 28 -21.63 1.41 1.41
CA PRO A 28 -20.73 1.65 0.28
C PRO A 28 -20.87 0.57 -0.80
N VAL A 29 -21.01 0.96 -2.07
CA VAL A 29 -20.96 0.03 -3.20
C VAL A 29 -19.50 -0.23 -3.56
N LYS A 30 -19.11 -1.50 -3.60
CA LYS A 30 -17.85 -1.94 -4.17
C LYS A 30 -18.05 -2.35 -5.62
N ILE A 31 -17.13 -1.90 -6.48
CA ILE A 31 -17.10 -2.21 -7.91
C ILE A 31 -15.73 -2.82 -8.21
N GLU A 32 -15.72 -4.04 -8.72
CA GLU A 32 -14.52 -4.69 -9.24
C GLU A 32 -14.46 -4.50 -10.76
N LEU A 33 -13.28 -4.15 -11.28
CA LEU A 33 -13.07 -3.75 -12.67
C LEU A 33 -12.00 -4.62 -13.29
N LEU A 34 -12.25 -5.13 -14.50
CA LEU A 34 -11.30 -5.98 -15.24
C LEU A 34 -10.00 -5.22 -15.59
N SER A 35 -10.07 -3.90 -15.72
CA SER A 35 -8.93 -3.05 -16.08
C SER A 35 -8.47 -2.15 -14.93
N TYR A 36 -7.26 -2.39 -14.42
CA TYR A 36 -6.57 -1.48 -13.49
C TYR A 36 -6.36 -0.07 -14.10
N LEU A 37 -6.18 0.03 -15.42
CA LEU A 37 -6.08 1.32 -16.10
C LEU A 37 -7.42 2.08 -16.06
N LYS A 38 -8.56 1.39 -16.26
CA LYS A 38 -9.89 1.98 -16.08
C LYS A 38 -10.09 2.45 -14.63
N LYS A 39 -9.75 1.61 -13.64
CA LYS A 39 -9.77 1.96 -12.20
C LYS A 39 -8.94 3.22 -11.89
N LYS A 40 -7.72 3.32 -12.42
CA LYS A 40 -6.84 4.51 -12.29
C LYS A 40 -7.45 5.76 -12.95
N ASN A 41 -8.07 5.63 -14.13
CA ASN A 41 -8.68 6.74 -14.85
C ASN A 41 -9.91 7.29 -14.12
N ILE A 42 -10.77 6.42 -13.57
CA ILE A 42 -11.89 6.80 -12.68
C ILE A 42 -11.34 7.55 -11.46
N LEU A 43 -10.42 6.92 -10.72
CA LEU A 43 -9.91 7.47 -9.46
C LEU A 43 -9.20 8.83 -9.64
N SER A 44 -8.54 9.08 -10.78
CA SER A 44 -7.94 10.39 -11.08
C SER A 44 -8.97 11.50 -11.39
N ASN A 45 -10.19 11.16 -11.83
CA ASN A 45 -11.25 12.13 -12.13
C ASN A 45 -12.13 12.48 -10.92
N THR A 46 -12.06 11.72 -9.83
CA THR A 46 -12.86 11.91 -8.59
C THR A 46 -12.86 13.32 -8.02
N ARG A 47 -11.80 14.12 -8.29
CA ARG A 47 -11.75 15.56 -7.97
C ARG A 47 -12.93 16.38 -8.51
N LYS A 48 -13.63 15.90 -9.54
CA LYS A 48 -14.84 16.51 -10.13
C LYS A 48 -16.10 16.28 -9.27
N LEU A 49 -16.08 15.29 -8.37
CA LEU A 49 -17.18 14.95 -7.47
C LEU A 49 -17.15 15.75 -6.15
N LYS A 50 -16.16 16.65 -5.97
CA LYS A 50 -15.86 17.35 -4.71
C LYS A 50 -17.08 18.01 -4.07
N ASP A 51 -17.97 18.57 -4.88
CA ASP A 51 -19.14 19.33 -4.46
C ASP A 51 -20.45 18.53 -4.61
N THR A 52 -20.32 17.19 -4.58
CA THR A 52 -21.43 16.20 -4.59
C THR A 52 -21.36 15.33 -3.33
N SER A 53 -22.43 14.57 -3.05
CA SER A 53 -22.44 13.54 -1.99
C SER A 53 -21.67 12.26 -2.35
N ILE A 54 -21.16 12.12 -3.58
CA ILE A 54 -20.57 10.87 -4.08
C ILE A 54 -19.06 10.85 -3.82
N VAL A 55 -18.62 9.97 -2.91
CA VAL A 55 -17.19 9.75 -2.63
C VAL A 55 -16.74 8.42 -3.21
N ILE A 56 -15.82 8.45 -4.17
CA ILE A 56 -15.17 7.27 -4.74
C ILE A 56 -13.72 7.21 -4.24
N ALA A 57 -13.33 6.09 -3.63
CA ALA A 57 -12.01 5.87 -3.06
C ALA A 57 -11.40 4.54 -3.54
N HIS A 58 -10.13 4.30 -3.19
CA HIS A 58 -9.55 2.97 -3.30
C HIS A 58 -10.13 2.07 -2.19
N ASP A 59 -10.61 0.87 -2.57
CA ASP A 59 -10.63 -0.26 -1.65
C ASP A 59 -9.17 -0.57 -1.23
N LEU A 60 -8.91 -0.52 0.07
CA LEU A 60 -7.58 -0.63 0.69
C LEU A 60 -7.66 -1.48 1.95
N THR A 61 -6.71 -2.41 2.09
CA THR A 61 -6.53 -3.19 3.32
C THR A 61 -6.23 -2.28 4.52
N LEU A 62 -6.45 -2.77 5.74
CA LEU A 62 -6.16 -2.00 6.97
C LEU A 62 -4.70 -1.53 6.99
N GLN A 63 -3.75 -2.42 6.74
CA GLN A 63 -2.33 -2.09 6.62
C GLN A 63 -2.05 -0.96 5.62
N GLN A 64 -2.62 -1.02 4.40
CA GLN A 64 -2.44 0.02 3.38
C GLN A 64 -3.07 1.37 3.81
N ARG A 65 -4.17 1.32 4.55
CA ARG A 65 -4.87 2.50 5.08
C ARG A 65 -4.06 3.18 6.18
N ASP A 66 -3.46 2.40 7.08
CA ASP A 66 -2.62 2.88 8.16
C ASP A 66 -1.25 3.36 7.67
N GLU A 67 -0.62 2.66 6.72
CA GLU A 67 0.56 3.17 6.00
C GLU A 67 0.30 4.57 5.40
N GLN A 68 -0.81 4.74 4.66
CA GLN A 68 -1.17 6.04 4.12
C GLN A 68 -1.52 7.08 5.20
N LYS A 69 -2.04 6.66 6.36
CA LYS A 69 -2.34 7.55 7.50
C LYS A 69 -1.04 8.09 8.09
N SER A 70 -0.03 7.24 8.34
CA SER A 70 1.29 7.68 8.81
C SER A 70 2.00 8.57 7.77
N LEU A 71 2.03 8.17 6.49
CA LEU A 71 2.61 9.02 5.43
C LEU A 71 1.95 10.41 5.34
N ARG A 72 0.63 10.52 5.58
CA ARG A 72 -0.08 11.81 5.66
C ARG A 72 0.33 12.64 6.88
N VAL A 73 0.68 12.02 8.02
CA VAL A 73 1.20 12.73 9.20
C VAL A 73 2.59 13.31 8.91
N HIS A 74 3.51 12.53 8.34
CA HIS A 74 4.83 13.03 7.94
C HIS A 74 4.72 14.15 6.89
N MET A 75 3.86 13.99 5.87
CA MET A 75 3.61 15.04 4.88
C MET A 75 3.06 16.33 5.51
N LYS A 76 2.16 16.24 6.50
CA LYS A 76 1.66 17.42 7.23
C LYS A 76 2.77 18.14 7.99
N ARG A 77 3.59 17.41 8.75
CA ARG A 77 4.75 17.96 9.48
C ARG A 77 5.70 18.71 8.55
N ILE A 78 6.07 18.11 7.42
CA ILE A 78 6.96 18.72 6.43
C ILE A 78 6.37 20.02 5.84
N LYS A 79 5.05 20.06 5.57
CA LYS A 79 4.37 21.30 5.10
C LYS A 79 4.22 22.38 6.16
N GLN A 80 4.43 22.05 7.43
CA GLN A 80 4.42 23.01 8.54
C GLN A 80 5.84 23.51 8.86
N SER A 81 6.87 22.66 8.73
CA SER A 81 8.26 23.00 9.03
C SER A 81 9.06 23.52 7.82
N SER A 82 8.56 23.37 6.60
CA SER A 82 9.29 23.72 5.37
C SER A 82 8.38 24.16 4.23
N LYS A 83 8.96 24.81 3.22
CA LYS A 83 8.30 25.14 1.94
C LYS A 83 8.48 24.04 0.86
N SER A 84 8.99 22.86 1.22
CA SER A 84 9.27 21.76 0.29
C SER A 84 8.02 21.21 -0.40
N LYS A 85 8.13 20.92 -1.69
CA LYS A 85 7.06 20.37 -2.52
C LYS A 85 6.88 18.88 -2.19
N CYS A 86 5.87 18.54 -1.39
CA CYS A 86 5.63 17.15 -1.00
C CYS A 86 4.22 16.62 -1.28
N PHE A 87 4.17 15.35 -1.70
CA PHE A 87 2.97 14.62 -2.12
C PHE A 87 3.15 13.11 -1.89
N ILE A 88 2.05 12.36 -1.75
CA ILE A 88 2.08 10.90 -1.58
C ILE A 88 1.70 10.24 -2.91
N LYS A 89 2.42 9.18 -3.30
CA LYS A 89 2.18 8.39 -4.51
C LYS A 89 2.37 6.91 -4.21
N GLY A 90 1.29 6.13 -4.24
CA GLY A 90 1.30 4.74 -3.80
C GLY A 90 1.69 4.63 -2.32
N LYS A 91 2.72 3.82 -2.02
CA LYS A 91 3.29 3.64 -0.68
C LYS A 91 4.49 4.56 -0.35
N ARG A 92 4.76 5.62 -1.14
CA ARG A 92 5.90 6.54 -0.91
C ARG A 92 5.45 8.00 -0.73
N LEU A 93 6.10 8.70 0.17
CA LEU A 93 6.05 10.15 0.33
C LEU A 93 7.19 10.77 -0.48
N HIS A 94 6.86 11.59 -1.47
CA HIS A 94 7.83 12.39 -2.21
C HIS A 94 8.02 13.74 -1.54
N VAL A 95 9.27 14.19 -1.43
CA VAL A 95 9.66 15.50 -0.91
C VAL A 95 10.71 16.07 -1.87
N ASP A 96 10.34 17.15 -2.56
CA ASP A 96 11.06 17.72 -3.69
C ASP A 96 11.41 16.64 -4.74
N ASN A 97 12.65 16.20 -4.82
CA ASN A 97 13.09 15.15 -5.76
C ASN A 97 13.33 13.77 -5.12
N THR A 98 13.28 13.65 -3.79
CA THR A 98 13.53 12.39 -3.07
C THR A 98 12.21 11.68 -2.75
N SER A 99 12.22 10.35 -2.63
CA SER A 99 11.02 9.57 -2.29
C SER A 99 11.29 8.60 -1.16
N TYR A 100 10.47 8.66 -0.11
CA TYR A 100 10.63 7.89 1.12
C TYR A 100 9.50 6.88 1.29
N CYS A 101 9.80 5.65 1.70
CA CYS A 101 8.79 4.73 2.23
C CYS A 101 8.63 4.93 3.75
N LEU A 102 7.65 4.25 4.37
CA LEU A 102 7.32 4.51 5.78
C LEU A 102 8.45 4.08 6.74
N SER A 103 9.06 2.92 6.52
CA SER A 103 10.18 2.42 7.34
C SER A 103 11.45 3.27 7.21
N GLU A 104 11.64 3.98 6.09
CA GLU A 104 12.69 5.00 5.97
C GLU A 104 12.35 6.22 6.85
N LEU A 105 11.09 6.68 6.89
CA LEU A 105 10.65 7.85 7.69
C LEU A 105 10.56 7.58 9.20
N GLU A 106 10.39 6.33 9.60
CA GLU A 106 10.31 5.89 11.01
C GLU A 106 11.66 5.39 11.54
N SER A 107 12.69 5.24 10.69
CA SER A 107 14.03 4.82 11.10
C SER A 107 14.77 5.91 11.89
N PRO A 108 15.33 5.61 13.08
CA PRO A 108 16.09 6.59 13.87
C PRO A 108 17.38 7.07 13.18
N ALA A 109 17.90 6.31 12.20
CA ALA A 109 19.08 6.72 11.42
C ALA A 109 18.86 8.03 10.64
N ASN A 110 17.63 8.31 10.22
CA ASN A 110 17.30 9.55 9.48
C ASN A 110 17.18 10.79 10.38
N LEU A 111 17.43 10.67 11.69
CA LEU A 111 17.70 11.83 12.57
C LEU A 111 19.15 12.32 12.50
N TYR A 112 20.08 11.52 11.95
CA TYR A 112 21.52 11.83 11.93
C TYR A 112 22.08 12.27 10.57
N ASN A 113 21.48 11.85 9.45
CA ASN A 113 21.96 12.19 8.10
C ASN A 113 21.51 13.60 7.64
N GLY A 114 21.68 14.59 8.51
CA GLY A 114 21.23 15.98 8.35
C GLY A 114 22.22 16.92 7.66
N ARG A 115 23.11 16.39 6.80
CA ARG A 115 24.04 17.14 5.91
C ARG A 115 24.65 16.20 4.85
N ASP A 116 25.25 16.82 3.84
CA ASP A 116 26.18 16.25 2.86
C ASP A 116 25.67 15.08 2.00
N SER A 117 25.06 15.44 0.86
CA SER A 117 24.79 14.52 -0.26
C SER A 117 24.82 15.26 -1.61
N GLU A 118 25.84 16.11 -1.80
CA GLU A 118 26.20 16.59 -3.14
C GLU A 118 26.96 15.50 -3.92
N ASN A 119 26.88 15.58 -5.26
CA ASN A 119 27.72 14.87 -6.23
C ASN A 119 27.95 13.35 -6.05
N LYS A 120 27.01 12.53 -6.56
CA LYS A 120 27.40 11.21 -7.12
C LYS A 120 26.51 10.67 -8.26
N LYS A 121 26.52 11.35 -9.42
CA LYS A 121 26.10 10.75 -10.71
C LYS A 121 26.87 11.32 -11.92
N LYS A 122 28.01 10.70 -12.25
CA LYS A 122 28.41 10.49 -13.65
C LYS A 122 29.32 9.26 -13.78
N SER A 123 28.74 8.15 -14.21
CA SER A 123 29.46 6.93 -14.61
C SER A 123 28.58 6.19 -15.61
N GLU A 124 28.99 6.16 -16.87
CA GLU A 124 28.33 5.41 -17.95
C GLU A 124 29.11 4.11 -18.16
N SER A 125 28.41 2.98 -18.19
CA SER A 125 28.94 1.67 -18.61
C SER A 125 27.75 0.85 -19.12
N THR A 126 27.48 0.83 -20.43
CA THR A 126 28.25 0.16 -21.49
C THR A 126 28.22 -1.35 -21.31
N THR A 127 27.24 -1.99 -21.94
CA THR A 127 27.20 -3.44 -22.18
C THR A 127 28.17 -3.83 -23.29
N PRO A 128 28.99 -4.86 -23.07
CA PRO A 128 29.07 -5.98 -24.00
C PRO A 128 28.83 -7.31 -23.23
N SER A 129 27.94 -8.19 -23.68
CA SER A 129 28.15 -9.21 -24.74
C SER A 129 28.34 -10.59 -24.12
N ALA A 130 27.94 -11.64 -24.85
CA ALA A 130 27.63 -12.96 -24.28
C ALA A 130 28.86 -13.80 -23.88
N PHE A 131 28.67 -14.63 -22.85
CA PHE A 131 29.28 -15.96 -22.73
C PHE A 131 28.20 -16.98 -22.34
N ASN A 132 28.46 -18.27 -22.57
CA ASN A 132 27.43 -19.28 -22.79
C ASN A 132 27.82 -20.63 -22.14
N LEU A 133 26.82 -21.50 -21.85
CA LEU A 133 26.97 -22.86 -21.27
C LEU A 133 27.45 -22.89 -19.79
N THR A 134 27.15 -23.89 -18.95
CA THR A 134 26.45 -25.19 -19.09
C THR A 134 25.81 -25.58 -17.74
N PRO A 135 24.74 -26.40 -17.67
CA PRO A 135 24.22 -26.93 -16.41
C PRO A 135 25.08 -28.11 -15.89
N VAL A 136 25.19 -28.25 -14.57
CA VAL A 136 25.82 -29.40 -13.89
C VAL A 136 24.74 -30.23 -13.17
N ILE A 137 24.85 -31.56 -13.30
CA ILE A 137 23.95 -32.54 -12.70
C ILE A 137 24.63 -33.19 -11.48
N GLY A 138 23.84 -33.50 -10.45
CA GLY A 138 24.25 -34.17 -9.21
C GLY A 138 23.11 -34.05 -8.19
N GLU A 139 22.11 -34.94 -8.19
CA GLU A 139 22.14 -36.32 -7.68
C GLU A 139 22.40 -36.45 -6.16
N GLY A 140 21.52 -37.20 -5.49
CA GLY A 140 21.92 -38.06 -4.37
C GLY A 140 21.97 -37.46 -2.96
N SER A 141 20.80 -37.36 -2.30
CA SER A 141 20.67 -37.92 -0.94
C SER A 141 19.21 -38.26 -0.63
N SER A 142 18.96 -39.26 0.22
CA SER A 142 17.60 -39.77 0.49
C SER A 142 17.47 -40.40 1.88
N ARG A 143 16.49 -39.90 2.66
CA ARG A 143 15.94 -40.52 3.90
C ARG A 143 16.99 -40.63 5.05
N THR A 144 16.68 -40.94 6.32
CA THR A 144 15.46 -41.18 7.13
C THR A 144 15.78 -40.72 8.59
N ILE A 145 15.10 -40.96 9.73
CA ILE A 145 13.91 -41.73 10.20
C ILE A 145 13.44 -41.07 11.53
N VAL A 146 12.13 -41.18 11.86
CA VAL A 146 11.50 -41.21 13.23
C VAL A 146 11.75 -40.04 14.24
N SER A 147 10.94 -39.80 15.30
CA SER A 147 9.53 -40.12 15.64
C SER A 147 9.02 -39.21 16.77
N GLU A 148 7.69 -39.10 16.88
CA GLU A 148 6.84 -38.99 18.08
C GLU A 148 7.48 -38.77 19.47
N THR A 149 6.91 -37.84 20.26
CA THR A 149 6.26 -38.17 21.55
C THR A 149 5.40 -37.00 22.05
N ASP A 150 4.25 -37.31 22.65
CA ASP A 150 3.33 -36.33 23.25
C ASP A 150 3.74 -35.91 24.67
N SER A 151 3.27 -34.75 25.12
CA SER A 151 3.18 -34.39 26.55
C SER A 151 2.15 -33.27 26.75
N GLU A 152 1.09 -33.55 27.53
CA GLU A 152 0.14 -32.53 27.98
C GLU A 152 0.73 -31.66 29.10
N SER A 153 0.25 -30.42 29.28
CA SER A 153 -0.47 -30.07 30.52
C SER A 153 -1.03 -28.64 30.60
N VAL A 154 -2.31 -28.63 30.97
CA VAL A 154 -3.15 -27.56 31.53
C VAL A 154 -2.43 -26.43 32.31
N SER A 155 -2.86 -25.19 32.09
CA SER A 155 -3.02 -24.20 33.18
C SER A 155 -4.15 -23.20 32.92
N LYS A 156 -4.81 -22.75 34.00
CA LYS A 156 -6.08 -22.00 33.97
C LYS A 156 -5.84 -20.52 34.27
N GLY A 157 -6.48 -19.61 33.52
CA GLY A 157 -6.42 -18.17 33.74
C GLY A 157 -7.75 -17.49 33.41
N ASN A 158 -8.66 -17.39 34.38
CA ASN A 158 -10.01 -16.88 34.21
C ASN A 158 -10.24 -15.65 35.11
N LEU A 159 -10.53 -14.48 34.52
CA LEU A 159 -10.87 -13.27 35.29
C LEU A 159 -11.79 -12.35 34.47
N LYS A 160 -13.08 -12.35 34.84
CA LYS A 160 -14.04 -11.33 34.40
C LYS A 160 -13.71 -10.01 35.08
N SER A 161 -13.74 -8.90 34.34
CA SER A 161 -13.78 -7.55 34.91
C SER A 161 -15.02 -6.81 34.39
N THR A 162 -16.14 -6.98 35.09
CA THR A 162 -17.35 -6.18 34.88
C THR A 162 -17.18 -4.82 35.54
N ARG A 163 -17.09 -3.74 34.76
CA ARG A 163 -17.24 -2.38 35.27
C ARG A 163 -18.52 -1.76 34.72
N SER A 164 -19.50 -1.61 35.60
CA SER A 164 -20.73 -0.85 35.40
C SER A 164 -20.69 0.41 36.28
N GLN A 165 -21.67 1.29 36.08
CA GLN A 165 -21.81 2.62 36.68
C GLN A 165 -20.74 3.64 36.20
N LYS A 166 -21.10 4.92 36.05
CA LYS A 166 -22.29 5.62 36.56
C LYS A 166 -22.98 6.43 35.48
#